data_AF-A0A3A8YZR3-F1
#
_entry.id   AF-A0A3A8YZR3-F1
#
_cell.length_a   1.000
_cell.length_b   1.000
_cell.length_c   1.000
_cell.angle_alpha   90.00
_cell.angle_beta   90.00
_cell.angle_gamma   90.00
#
_symmetry.space_group_name_H-M   'P 1'
#
loop_
_entity.id
_entity.type
_entity.pdbx_description
1 polymer ?
#
loop_
_entity_poly.entity_id
_entity_poly.type
_entity_poly.pdbx_seq_one_letter_code
_entity_poly.pdbx_strand_id
1 'polypeptide(L)'
;MKNLILLNIRLMSKRKSFIFIMALMLLLAVGIPLFYLKKYWGEYRYSLPSAESLFLINVDSEWWGYISMLIPFIWIMPYGFTHFYESKSGVSIYLKVRDTTKTYFYSQMIACFLGSAMVFLIPTLLNIILTAGIFEVNGNDYVMGYQRYDTNWCNSIMGTNFYKNTLFNGAVFKSLYINHPVVSSSLKCIWSSLEMGVFGVFAYSVSLLIKKGSIWLMLFVYLFNQLFRVLSNVWLEYEFFGVYINWNIPDYMAGGYPGYGLCYLGQILLLIVMIMVSLKIIKNKIQGDQF
;
A
#
# COMPACT_ATOMS: atom_id res chain seq x y z
N MET A 1 -16.80 -23.21 -5.37
CA MET A 1 -16.20 -22.00 -4.74
C MET A 1 -14.93 -22.25 -3.90
N LYS A 2 -14.95 -22.91 -2.72
CA LYS A 2 -13.76 -23.06 -1.83
C LYS A 2 -12.55 -23.70 -2.54
N ASN A 3 -12.77 -24.77 -3.29
CA ASN A 3 -11.70 -25.48 -4.02
C ASN A 3 -11.04 -24.61 -5.10
N LEU A 4 -11.83 -23.76 -5.77
CA LEU A 4 -11.33 -22.85 -6.82
C LEU A 4 -10.57 -21.67 -6.24
N ILE A 5 -10.99 -21.16 -5.06
CA ILE A 5 -10.22 -20.16 -4.30
C ILE A 5 -8.86 -20.74 -3.91
N LEU A 6 -8.83 -21.93 -3.32
CA LEU A 6 -7.58 -22.60 -2.94
C LEU A 6 -6.67 -22.88 -4.16
N LEU A 7 -7.26 -23.26 -5.30
CA LEU A 7 -6.51 -23.42 -6.55
C LEU A 7 -5.89 -22.09 -6.99
N ASN A 8 -6.67 -21.01 -7.04
CA ASN A 8 -6.15 -19.71 -7.47
C ASN A 8 -5.08 -19.15 -6.52
N ILE A 9 -5.20 -19.36 -5.21
CA ILE A 9 -4.15 -19.00 -4.24
C ILE A 9 -2.87 -19.81 -4.51
N ARG A 10 -2.99 -21.11 -4.79
CA ARG A 10 -1.83 -21.95 -5.17
C ARG A 10 -1.22 -21.57 -6.51
N LEU A 11 -2.04 -21.17 -7.47
CA LEU A 11 -1.55 -20.68 -8.77
C LEU A 11 -0.81 -19.36 -8.59
N MET A 12 -1.39 -18.44 -7.83
CA MET A 12 -0.80 -17.16 -7.46
C MET A 12 0.58 -17.33 -6.82
N SER A 13 0.71 -18.18 -5.79
CA SER A 13 1.99 -18.36 -5.10
C SER A 13 3.11 -18.94 -5.98
N LYS A 14 2.74 -19.61 -7.10
CA LYS A 14 3.68 -20.14 -8.09
C LYS A 14 3.93 -19.19 -9.27
N ARG A 15 3.22 -18.06 -9.37
CA ARG A 15 3.44 -17.09 -10.45
C ARG A 15 4.80 -16.42 -10.26
N LYS A 16 5.57 -16.32 -11.35
CA LYS A 16 6.86 -15.62 -11.37
C LYS A 16 6.73 -14.17 -10.89
N SER A 17 5.64 -13.48 -11.24
CA SER A 17 5.41 -12.09 -10.82
C SER A 17 5.19 -11.95 -9.32
N PHE A 18 4.41 -12.85 -8.71
CA PHE A 18 4.24 -12.92 -7.26
C PHE A 18 5.57 -13.19 -6.55
N ILE A 19 6.30 -14.23 -6.98
CA ILE A 19 7.58 -14.62 -6.40
C ILE A 19 8.59 -13.47 -6.50
N PHE A 20 8.68 -12.82 -7.67
CA PHE A 20 9.60 -11.73 -7.91
C PHE A 20 9.35 -10.55 -6.95
N ILE A 21 8.09 -10.09 -6.82
CA ILE A 21 7.83 -8.95 -5.92
C ILE A 21 7.94 -9.33 -4.46
N MET A 22 7.47 -10.52 -4.08
CA MET A 22 7.67 -10.99 -2.71
C MET A 22 9.17 -11.03 -2.37
N ALA A 23 10.00 -11.56 -3.26
CA ALA A 23 11.45 -11.57 -3.07
C ALA A 23 12.04 -10.17 -3.02
N LEU A 24 11.64 -9.26 -3.93
CA LEU A 24 12.09 -7.86 -3.93
C LEU A 24 11.74 -7.16 -2.63
N MET A 25 10.50 -7.28 -2.17
CA MET A 25 10.05 -6.65 -0.92
C MET A 25 10.74 -7.25 0.29
N LEU A 26 10.98 -8.57 0.33
CA LEU A 26 11.77 -9.21 1.39
C LEU A 26 13.23 -8.76 1.38
N LEU A 27 13.84 -8.61 0.21
CA LEU A 27 15.19 -8.08 0.06
C LEU A 27 15.28 -6.64 0.58
N LEU A 28 14.29 -5.79 0.29
CA LEU A 28 14.22 -4.45 0.85
C LEU A 28 14.00 -4.49 2.37
N ALA A 29 13.11 -5.36 2.83
CA ALA A 29 12.79 -5.51 4.25
C ALA A 29 13.99 -5.91 5.11
N VAL A 30 14.89 -6.74 4.58
CA VAL A 30 16.13 -7.15 5.28
C VAL A 30 17.29 -6.20 4.97
N GLY A 31 17.40 -5.73 3.73
CA GLY A 31 18.50 -4.90 3.26
C GLY A 31 18.52 -3.51 3.87
N ILE A 32 17.37 -2.87 4.06
CA ILE A 32 17.26 -1.51 4.61
C ILE A 32 17.76 -1.45 6.07
N PRO A 33 17.33 -2.35 6.99
CA PRO A 33 17.87 -2.39 8.35
C PRO A 33 19.38 -2.64 8.38
N LEU A 34 19.90 -3.53 7.53
CA LEU A 34 21.34 -3.80 7.43
C LEU A 34 22.13 -2.59 6.89
N PHE A 35 21.54 -1.84 5.95
CA PHE A 35 22.11 -0.60 5.46
C PHE A 35 22.24 0.43 6.59
N TYR A 36 21.17 0.63 7.37
CA TYR A 36 21.22 1.55 8.50
C TYR A 36 22.17 1.07 9.60
N LEU A 37 22.24 -0.25 9.85
CA LEU A 37 23.18 -0.82 10.82
C LEU A 37 24.62 -0.47 10.45
N LYS A 38 24.97 -0.56 9.17
CA LYS A 38 26.28 -0.15 8.67
C LYS A 38 26.48 1.36 8.76
N LYS A 39 25.46 2.15 8.43
CA LYS A 39 25.52 3.62 8.43
C LYS A 39 25.80 4.20 9.82
N TYR A 40 25.14 3.66 10.83
CA TYR A 40 25.28 4.12 12.22
C TYR A 40 26.24 3.25 13.04
N TRP A 41 27.10 2.48 12.38
CA TRP A 41 28.04 1.61 13.08
C TRP A 41 29.11 2.43 13.81
N GLY A 42 29.21 2.26 15.12
CA GLY A 42 30.18 2.99 15.95
C GLY A 42 29.74 4.40 16.36
N GLU A 43 28.54 4.82 15.98
CA GLU A 43 27.91 6.04 16.48
C GLU A 43 27.50 5.90 17.94
N TYR A 44 27.46 7.02 18.67
CA TYR A 44 27.00 7.01 20.05
C TYR A 44 25.52 6.64 20.12
N ARG A 45 25.13 5.87 21.14
CA ARG A 45 23.73 5.44 21.34
C ARG A 45 22.74 6.62 21.29
N TYR A 46 23.14 7.79 21.80
CA TYR A 46 22.33 9.00 21.82
C TYR A 46 22.25 9.74 20.47
N SER A 47 23.01 9.37 19.44
CA SER A 47 22.85 9.89 18.08
C SER A 47 22.06 8.94 17.17
N LEU A 48 21.68 7.76 17.67
CA LEU A 48 20.92 6.77 16.89
C LEU A 48 19.46 7.19 16.75
N PRO A 49 18.90 7.22 15.53
CA PRO A 49 17.47 7.46 15.33
C PRO A 49 16.63 6.29 15.85
N SER A 50 15.33 6.51 16.03
CA SER A 50 14.42 5.45 16.49
C SER A 50 14.22 4.34 15.45
N ALA A 51 13.87 3.16 15.94
CA ALA A 51 13.50 2.02 15.08
C ALA A 51 12.32 2.32 14.15
N GLU A 52 11.44 3.25 14.54
CA GLU A 52 10.29 3.66 13.74
C GLU A 52 10.68 4.63 12.62
N SER A 53 11.58 5.60 12.85
CA SER A 53 12.01 6.53 11.79
C SER A 53 12.80 5.82 10.69
N LEU A 54 13.53 4.76 11.05
CA LEU A 54 14.26 3.90 10.10
C LEU A 54 13.38 2.85 9.38
N PHE A 55 12.10 2.77 9.72
CA PHE A 55 11.20 1.77 9.18
C PHE A 55 10.94 1.98 7.67
N LEU A 56 10.76 0.89 6.91
CA LEU A 56 10.67 0.89 5.44
C LEU A 56 9.53 1.77 4.91
N ILE A 57 8.38 1.76 5.58
CA ILE A 57 7.23 2.60 5.20
C ILE A 57 7.16 3.88 6.02
N ASN A 58 8.26 4.41 6.57
CA ASN A 58 8.26 5.69 7.27
C ASN A 58 8.70 6.83 6.33
N VAL A 59 8.01 7.98 6.33
CA VAL A 59 8.38 9.16 5.51
C VAL A 59 9.80 9.64 5.79
N ASP A 60 10.27 9.53 7.03
CA ASP A 60 11.60 9.95 7.46
C ASP A 60 12.70 8.98 6.98
N SER A 61 12.32 7.80 6.51
CA SER A 61 13.27 6.85 5.93
C SER A 61 13.74 7.36 4.57
N GLU A 62 15.06 7.38 4.38
CA GLU A 62 15.70 7.78 3.12
C GLU A 62 15.22 6.94 1.92
N TRP A 63 14.66 5.76 2.19
CA TRP A 63 14.17 4.82 1.19
C TRP A 63 12.71 5.05 0.78
N TRP A 64 11.93 5.80 1.55
CA TRP A 64 10.49 5.96 1.32
C TRP A 64 10.18 6.58 -0.05
N GLY A 65 10.94 7.59 -0.47
CA GLY A 65 10.78 8.23 -1.78
C GLY A 65 10.80 7.20 -2.91
N TYR A 66 11.77 6.29 -2.89
CA TYR A 66 11.91 5.21 -3.88
C TYR A 66 10.79 4.17 -3.78
N ILE A 67 10.45 3.74 -2.57
CA ILE A 67 9.39 2.75 -2.33
C ILE A 67 8.04 3.28 -2.80
N SER A 68 7.76 4.55 -2.51
CA SER A 68 6.52 5.23 -2.90
C SER A 68 6.31 5.25 -4.42
N MET A 69 7.39 5.30 -5.20
CA MET A 69 7.35 5.21 -6.67
C MET A 69 7.09 3.79 -7.18
N LEU A 70 7.46 2.77 -6.40
CA LEU A 70 7.29 1.36 -6.74
C LEU A 70 5.90 0.82 -6.36
N ILE A 71 5.18 1.45 -5.43
CA ILE A 71 3.84 1.03 -4.98
C ILE A 71 2.89 0.68 -6.14
N PRO A 72 2.78 1.49 -7.22
CA PRO A 72 1.90 1.18 -8.35
C PRO A 72 2.21 -0.12 -9.08
N PHE A 73 3.42 -0.65 -8.93
CA PHE A 73 3.83 -1.93 -9.50
C PHE A 73 3.67 -3.06 -8.49
N ILE A 74 3.89 -2.78 -7.21
CA ILE A 74 3.76 -3.74 -6.11
C ILE A 74 2.32 -4.26 -6.00
N TRP A 75 1.31 -3.41 -6.12
CA TRP A 75 -0.09 -3.83 -5.95
C TRP A 75 -0.69 -4.59 -7.16
N ILE A 76 -0.08 -4.57 -8.35
CA ILE A 76 -0.69 -5.09 -9.59
C ILE A 76 -0.09 -6.43 -10.01
N MET A 77 1.21 -6.54 -9.91
CA MET A 77 1.97 -7.69 -10.38
C MET A 77 1.70 -9.01 -9.64
N PRO A 78 1.31 -9.07 -8.35
CA PRO A 78 1.10 -10.32 -7.64
C PRO A 78 0.13 -11.26 -8.36
N TYR A 79 -1.02 -10.76 -8.83
CA TYR A 79 -1.98 -11.56 -9.58
C TYR A 79 -2.86 -10.80 -10.57
N GLY A 80 -2.69 -9.48 -10.72
CA GLY A 80 -3.55 -8.63 -11.56
C GLY A 80 -3.54 -8.98 -13.06
N PHE A 81 -2.51 -9.69 -13.54
CA PHE A 81 -2.42 -10.13 -14.94
C PHE A 81 -3.03 -11.52 -15.21
N THR A 82 -3.62 -12.19 -14.23
CA THR A 82 -4.00 -13.61 -14.41
C THR A 82 -4.97 -13.79 -15.59
N HIS A 83 -5.89 -12.86 -15.79
CA HIS A 83 -6.84 -12.89 -16.91
C HIS A 83 -6.14 -12.83 -18.27
N PHE A 84 -5.11 -12.00 -18.44
CA PHE A 84 -4.33 -11.93 -19.68
C PHE A 84 -3.60 -13.24 -19.97
N TYR A 85 -2.96 -13.82 -18.95
CA TYR A 85 -2.21 -15.05 -19.14
C TYR A 85 -3.12 -16.24 -19.42
N GLU A 86 -4.28 -16.32 -18.78
CA GLU A 86 -5.23 -17.42 -18.93
C GLU A 86 -6.12 -17.31 -20.17
N SER A 87 -6.38 -16.10 -20.66
CA SER A 87 -7.04 -15.89 -21.95
C SER A 87 -6.08 -16.24 -23.09
N LYS A 88 -4.81 -15.82 -23.01
CA LYS A 88 -3.79 -16.15 -24.02
C LYS A 88 -3.51 -17.65 -24.10
N SER A 89 -3.55 -18.38 -22.98
CA SER A 89 -3.29 -19.82 -22.95
C SER A 89 -4.53 -20.69 -23.16
N GLY A 90 -5.73 -20.11 -23.24
CA GLY A 90 -7.00 -20.84 -23.32
C GLY A 90 -7.42 -21.58 -22.03
N VAL A 91 -6.59 -21.53 -20.97
CA VAL A 91 -6.86 -22.21 -19.69
C VAL A 91 -8.14 -21.72 -19.03
N SER A 92 -8.50 -20.45 -19.27
CA SER A 92 -9.74 -19.84 -18.77
C SER A 92 -11.01 -20.62 -19.17
N ILE A 93 -11.04 -21.26 -20.35
CA ILE A 93 -12.19 -22.05 -20.81
C ILE A 93 -12.35 -23.28 -19.91
N TYR A 94 -11.28 -24.03 -19.67
CA TYR A 94 -11.30 -25.24 -18.84
C TYR A 94 -11.68 -24.94 -17.37
N LEU A 95 -11.24 -23.81 -16.84
CA LEU A 95 -11.58 -23.39 -15.48
C LEU A 95 -13.06 -22.99 -15.36
N LYS A 96 -13.63 -22.36 -16.40
CA LYS A 96 -15.06 -21.99 -16.48
C LYS A 96 -15.99 -23.17 -16.77
N VAL A 97 -15.49 -24.28 -17.30
CA VAL A 97 -16.30 -25.50 -17.51
C VAL A 97 -16.42 -26.31 -16.21
N ARG A 98 -15.40 -26.28 -15.35
CA ARG A 98 -15.36 -27.06 -14.11
C ARG A 98 -16.19 -26.49 -12.96
N ASP A 99 -16.47 -25.18 -12.97
CA ASP A 99 -17.28 -24.47 -11.97
C ASP A 99 -18.01 -23.32 -12.69
N THR A 100 -18.91 -22.59 -12.03
CA THR A 100 -19.63 -21.49 -12.68
C THR A 100 -18.72 -20.33 -13.07
N THR A 101 -19.10 -19.57 -14.10
CA THR A 101 -18.40 -18.33 -14.49
C THR A 101 -18.30 -17.33 -13.33
N LYS A 102 -19.34 -17.24 -12.48
CA LYS A 102 -19.36 -16.42 -11.27
C LYS A 102 -18.25 -16.81 -10.30
N THR A 103 -18.19 -18.09 -9.92
CA THR A 103 -17.19 -18.58 -8.96
C THR A 103 -15.77 -18.41 -9.47
N TYR A 104 -15.55 -18.53 -10.78
CA TYR A 104 -14.26 -18.24 -11.42
C TYR A 104 -13.79 -16.80 -11.16
N PHE A 105 -14.55 -15.78 -11.59
CA PHE A 105 -14.10 -14.39 -11.45
C PHE A 105 -13.96 -13.94 -9.98
N TYR A 106 -14.87 -14.37 -9.09
CA TYR A 106 -14.77 -14.04 -7.67
C TYR A 106 -13.60 -14.75 -6.98
N SER A 107 -13.27 -15.98 -7.37
CA SER A 107 -12.10 -16.68 -6.81
C SER A 107 -10.77 -16.01 -7.18
N GLN A 108 -10.67 -15.49 -8.40
CA GLN A 108 -9.51 -14.70 -8.84
C GLN A 108 -9.44 -13.34 -8.13
N MET A 109 -10.59 -12.69 -7.90
CA MET A 109 -10.66 -11.46 -7.12
C MET A 109 -10.10 -11.66 -5.71
N ILE A 110 -10.53 -12.72 -5.01
CA ILE A 110 -10.04 -13.05 -3.66
C ILE A 110 -8.54 -13.35 -3.68
N ALA A 111 -8.05 -14.10 -4.68
CA ALA A 111 -6.62 -14.36 -4.83
C ALA A 111 -5.82 -13.07 -5.09
N CYS A 112 -6.34 -12.14 -5.91
CA CYS A 112 -5.69 -10.84 -6.14
C CYS A 112 -5.59 -10.01 -4.87
N PHE A 113 -6.67 -9.98 -4.07
CA PHE A 113 -6.68 -9.29 -2.78
C PHE A 113 -5.61 -9.84 -1.85
N LEU A 114 -5.63 -11.16 -1.61
CA LEU A 114 -4.70 -11.83 -0.71
C LEU A 114 -3.26 -11.72 -1.20
N GLY A 115 -3.02 -11.90 -2.50
CA GLY A 115 -1.68 -11.80 -3.08
C GLY A 115 -1.05 -10.43 -2.87
N SER A 116 -1.80 -9.39 -3.18
CA SER A 116 -1.31 -8.00 -3.08
C SER A 116 -1.15 -7.58 -1.62
N ALA A 117 -2.08 -7.98 -0.75
CA ALA A 117 -1.97 -7.74 0.69
C ALA A 117 -0.76 -8.47 1.30
N MET A 118 -0.55 -9.76 1.00
CA MET A 118 0.52 -10.56 1.59
C MET A 118 1.91 -10.09 1.16
N VAL A 119 2.08 -9.73 -0.11
CA VAL A 119 3.35 -9.22 -0.67
C VAL A 119 3.79 -7.93 0.02
N PHE A 120 2.85 -7.15 0.54
CA PHE A 120 3.16 -5.96 1.32
C PHE A 120 3.28 -6.25 2.82
N LEU A 121 2.32 -6.99 3.39
CA LEU A 121 2.22 -7.24 4.83
C LEU A 121 3.41 -8.02 5.38
N ILE A 122 3.78 -9.13 4.75
CA ILE A 122 4.82 -10.03 5.27
C ILE A 122 6.16 -9.30 5.32
N PRO A 123 6.63 -8.64 4.25
CA PRO A 123 7.92 -7.96 4.28
C PRO A 123 7.93 -6.72 5.18
N THR A 124 6.85 -5.94 5.23
CA THR A 124 6.79 -4.75 6.10
C THR A 124 6.74 -5.13 7.58
N LEU A 125 6.01 -6.18 7.96
CA LEU A 125 6.03 -6.69 9.33
C LEU A 125 7.41 -7.25 9.70
N LEU A 126 8.06 -7.98 8.79
CA LEU A 126 9.42 -8.45 9.03
C LEU A 126 10.38 -7.27 9.22
N ASN A 127 10.24 -6.22 8.40
CA ASN A 127 11.09 -5.05 8.49
C ASN A 127 10.96 -4.32 9.83
N ILE A 128 9.74 -4.07 10.33
CA ILE A 128 9.58 -3.40 11.64
C ILE A 128 10.11 -4.27 12.78
N ILE A 129 9.98 -5.60 12.71
CA ILE A 129 10.55 -6.51 13.70
C ILE A 129 12.09 -6.43 13.69
N LEU A 130 12.70 -6.41 12.50
CA LEU A 130 14.15 -6.30 12.35
C LEU A 130 14.67 -4.93 12.80
N THR A 131 14.02 -3.83 12.41
CA THR A 131 14.44 -2.49 12.86
C THR A 131 14.27 -2.33 14.36
N ALA A 132 13.17 -2.81 14.95
CA ALA A 132 12.97 -2.79 16.40
C ALA A 132 13.91 -3.71 17.19
N GLY A 133 14.43 -4.77 16.55
CA GLY A 133 15.44 -5.65 17.14
C GLY A 133 16.87 -5.09 17.09
N ILE A 134 17.17 -4.24 16.11
CA ILE A 134 18.52 -3.67 15.90
C ILE A 134 18.66 -2.29 16.55
N PHE A 135 17.63 -1.45 16.44
CA PHE A 135 17.64 -0.05 16.89
C PHE A 135 16.74 0.15 18.10
N GLU A 136 16.98 1.24 18.81
CA GLU A 136 16.18 1.57 19.99
C GLU A 136 14.77 2.00 19.60
N VAL A 137 13.78 1.49 20.34
CA VAL A 137 12.37 1.88 20.15
C VAL A 137 12.16 3.38 20.37
N ASN A 138 12.89 3.96 21.32
CA ASN A 138 12.87 5.39 21.64
C ASN A 138 14.26 5.99 21.40
N GLY A 139 14.76 5.86 20.17
CA GLY A 139 16.00 6.50 19.75
C GLY A 139 15.88 8.03 19.68
N ASN A 140 17.01 8.67 19.41
CA ASN A 140 17.11 10.11 19.35
C ASN A 140 16.65 10.68 18.01
N ASP A 141 15.35 10.82 17.86
CA ASP A 141 14.76 11.59 16.78
C ASP A 141 14.80 13.08 17.17
N TYR A 142 16.00 13.69 17.25
CA TYR A 142 16.23 15.07 17.75
C TYR A 142 15.34 16.16 17.11
N VAL A 143 14.79 15.93 15.92
CA VAL A 143 13.92 16.89 15.20
C VAL A 143 12.42 16.65 15.48
N MET A 144 12.04 15.46 15.97
CA MET A 144 10.65 14.97 16.02
C MET A 144 10.22 14.39 17.36
N GLY A 145 11.15 14.11 18.28
CA GLY A 145 10.86 13.72 19.66
C GLY A 145 9.98 14.77 20.37
N TYR A 146 10.20 16.05 20.08
CA TYR A 146 9.28 17.13 20.50
C TYR A 146 7.90 17.01 19.82
N GLN A 147 7.84 16.71 18.52
CA GLN A 147 6.59 16.62 17.74
C GLN A 147 5.71 15.40 18.09
N ARG A 148 6.31 14.34 18.63
CA ARG A 148 5.59 13.18 19.18
C ARG A 148 4.73 13.56 20.40
N TYR A 149 5.15 14.58 21.17
CA TYR A 149 4.47 15.07 22.37
C TYR A 149 3.82 16.44 22.19
N ASP A 150 4.12 17.17 21.11
CA ASP A 150 3.54 18.47 20.84
C ASP A 150 2.04 18.36 20.48
N THR A 151 1.24 19.21 21.11
CA THR A 151 -0.19 19.34 20.79
C THR A 151 -0.42 20.30 19.64
N ASN A 152 0.56 21.15 19.32
CA ASN A 152 0.42 22.23 18.33
C ASN A 152 1.75 22.55 17.62
N TRP A 153 2.31 21.67 16.78
CA TRP A 153 3.18 22.18 15.73
C TRP A 153 3.50 21.23 14.57
N CYS A 154 3.69 21.83 13.39
CA CYS A 154 4.08 21.21 12.13
C CYS A 154 5.14 22.11 11.48
N ASN A 155 6.24 21.52 11.02
CA ASN A 155 7.11 22.16 10.04
C ASN A 155 7.79 21.10 9.17
N SER A 156 7.78 21.33 7.86
CA SER A 156 8.46 20.58 6.78
C SER A 156 7.68 19.56 5.96
N ILE A 157 6.35 19.57 5.99
CA ILE A 157 5.61 18.48 5.39
C ILE A 157 5.19 18.66 3.90
N MET A 158 5.06 19.89 3.41
CA MET A 158 4.64 20.13 2.00
C MET A 158 5.43 21.22 1.28
N GLY A 159 6.62 21.60 1.76
CA GLY A 159 7.48 22.58 1.07
C GLY A 159 6.95 24.03 1.02
N THR A 160 5.81 24.34 1.64
CA THR A 160 5.27 25.71 1.74
C THR A 160 4.81 26.02 3.16
N ASN A 161 5.31 27.11 3.74
CA ASN A 161 5.10 27.57 5.13
C ASN A 161 3.67 28.10 5.42
N PHE A 162 2.62 27.30 5.22
CA PHE A 162 1.23 27.72 5.49
C PHE A 162 0.50 26.78 6.45
N TYR A 163 -0.15 27.34 7.47
CA TYR A 163 -1.01 26.65 8.43
C TYR A 163 -2.38 26.38 7.80
N LYS A 164 -2.81 25.11 7.67
CA LYS A 164 -4.13 24.75 7.11
C LYS A 164 -4.92 23.86 8.06
N ASN A 165 -6.20 24.19 8.27
CA ASN A 165 -7.13 23.36 9.04
C ASN A 165 -7.46 22.08 8.26
N THR A 166 -7.72 20.97 8.98
CA THR A 166 -8.02 19.66 8.37
C THR A 166 -9.19 18.99 9.09
N LEU A 167 -9.89 18.06 8.42
CA LEU A 167 -11.13 17.45 8.94
C LEU A 167 -10.84 16.49 10.10
N PHE A 168 -9.58 16.05 10.23
CA PHE A 168 -9.13 15.12 11.25
C PHE A 168 -7.99 15.74 12.07
N ASN A 169 -8.34 16.32 13.22
CA ASN A 169 -7.39 16.78 14.23
C ASN A 169 -6.85 15.59 15.02
N GLY A 170 -5.89 14.86 14.46
CA GLY A 170 -5.29 13.73 15.16
C GLY A 170 -4.66 12.70 14.25
N ALA A 171 -3.42 12.29 14.55
CA ALA A 171 -2.92 11.02 14.05
C ALA A 171 -3.86 9.89 14.53
N VAL A 172 -4.40 9.09 13.60
CA VAL A 172 -5.14 7.87 13.96
C VAL A 172 -4.22 7.00 14.81
N PHE A 173 -4.69 6.58 15.98
CA PHE A 173 -3.91 5.89 17.01
C PHE A 173 -2.83 6.73 17.72
N LYS A 174 -2.96 8.06 17.84
CA LYS A 174 -1.98 8.93 18.54
C LYS A 174 -1.52 8.39 19.90
N SER A 175 -2.45 7.96 20.76
CA SER A 175 -2.10 7.40 22.09
C SER A 175 -1.24 6.13 21.98
N LEU A 176 -1.54 5.25 21.02
CA LEU A 176 -0.75 4.06 20.74
C LEU A 176 0.60 4.41 20.10
N TYR A 177 0.66 5.40 19.22
CA TYR A 177 1.90 5.89 18.63
C TYR A 177 2.85 6.46 19.69
N ILE A 178 2.33 7.19 20.66
CA ILE A 178 3.12 7.75 21.77
C ILE A 178 3.61 6.66 22.73
N ASN A 179 2.72 5.75 23.15
CA ASN A 179 3.06 4.77 24.19
C ASN A 179 3.72 3.49 23.64
N HIS A 180 3.37 3.09 22.42
CA HIS A 180 3.76 1.82 21.79
C HIS A 180 3.99 2.01 20.27
N PRO A 181 5.08 2.67 19.86
CA PRO A 181 5.33 3.08 18.46
C PRO A 181 5.40 1.88 17.50
N VAL A 182 6.08 0.80 17.89
CA VAL A 182 6.19 -0.43 17.11
C VAL A 182 4.80 -1.06 16.85
N VAL A 183 3.90 -1.02 17.83
CA VAL A 183 2.54 -1.53 17.69
C VAL A 183 1.74 -0.63 16.73
N SER A 184 1.87 0.69 16.85
CA SER A 184 1.24 1.64 15.93
C SER A 184 1.72 1.45 14.49
N SER A 185 3.03 1.34 14.27
CA SER A 185 3.62 1.03 12.97
C SER A 185 3.18 -0.32 12.42
N SER A 186 3.02 -1.34 13.27
CA SER A 186 2.49 -2.65 12.86
C SER A 186 1.02 -2.55 12.41
N LEU A 187 0.19 -1.76 13.09
CA LEU A 187 -1.19 -1.50 12.66
C LEU A 187 -1.22 -0.75 11.32
N LYS A 188 -0.29 0.19 11.09
CA LYS A 188 -0.14 0.84 9.78
C LYS A 188 0.26 -0.14 8.68
N CYS A 189 1.09 -1.14 8.96
CA CYS A 189 1.38 -2.22 8.00
C CYS A 189 0.13 -2.99 7.61
N ILE A 190 -0.71 -3.33 8.60
CA ILE A 190 -1.98 -4.03 8.39
C ILE A 190 -2.91 -3.17 7.53
N TRP A 191 -3.10 -1.91 7.90
CA TRP A 191 -3.92 -0.96 7.15
C TRP A 191 -3.45 -0.82 5.68
N SER A 192 -2.15 -0.56 5.49
CA SER A 192 -1.54 -0.46 4.16
C SER A 192 -1.69 -1.74 3.35
N SER A 193 -1.62 -2.92 3.98
CA SER A 193 -1.82 -4.19 3.28
C SER A 193 -3.27 -4.39 2.80
N LEU A 194 -4.25 -3.92 3.57
CA LEU A 194 -5.66 -3.96 3.16
C LEU A 194 -5.88 -3.05 1.96
N GLU A 195 -5.30 -1.86 1.97
CA GLU A 195 -5.29 -0.96 0.81
C GLU A 195 -4.69 -1.65 -0.42
N MET A 196 -3.48 -2.22 -0.30
CA MET A 196 -2.84 -2.96 -1.39
C MET A 196 -3.72 -4.07 -1.94
N GLY A 197 -4.44 -4.78 -1.07
CA GLY A 197 -5.41 -5.80 -1.47
C GLY A 197 -6.54 -5.23 -2.33
N VAL A 198 -7.16 -4.12 -1.91
CA VAL A 198 -8.24 -3.45 -2.66
C VAL A 198 -7.73 -2.94 -4.02
N PHE A 199 -6.56 -2.31 -4.04
CA PHE A 199 -5.96 -1.83 -5.28
C PHE A 199 -5.60 -2.96 -6.24
N GLY A 200 -5.11 -4.10 -5.73
CA GLY A 200 -4.89 -5.29 -6.53
C GLY A 200 -6.18 -5.85 -7.15
N VAL A 201 -7.29 -5.83 -6.42
CA VAL A 201 -8.63 -6.19 -6.95
C VAL A 201 -9.09 -5.22 -8.03
N PHE A 202 -8.87 -3.92 -7.83
CA PHE A 202 -9.21 -2.91 -8.82
C PHE A 202 -8.41 -3.09 -10.11
N ALA A 203 -7.09 -3.28 -9.99
CA ALA A 203 -6.22 -3.57 -11.13
C ALA A 203 -6.65 -4.83 -11.88
N TYR A 204 -6.99 -5.91 -11.17
CA TYR A 204 -7.55 -7.11 -11.77
C TYR A 204 -8.87 -6.83 -12.50
N SER A 205 -9.77 -6.05 -11.92
CA SER A 205 -11.06 -5.72 -12.55
C SER A 205 -10.86 -4.93 -13.84
N VAL A 206 -9.94 -3.96 -13.85
CA VAL A 206 -9.58 -3.21 -15.05
C VAL A 206 -8.91 -4.11 -16.10
N SER A 207 -8.16 -5.15 -15.68
CA SER A 207 -7.58 -6.15 -16.58
C SER A 207 -8.62 -6.92 -17.40
N LEU A 208 -9.88 -6.98 -16.94
CA LEU A 208 -10.99 -7.59 -17.68
C LEU A 208 -11.48 -6.71 -18.84
N LEU A 209 -11.22 -5.40 -18.78
CA LEU A 209 -11.62 -4.41 -19.78
C LEU A 209 -10.54 -4.22 -20.85
N ILE A 210 -9.27 -4.22 -20.45
CA ILE A 210 -8.15 -4.01 -21.35
C ILE A 210 -7.85 -5.30 -22.12
N LYS A 211 -7.79 -5.23 -23.46
CA LYS A 211 -7.45 -6.39 -24.32
C LYS A 211 -6.01 -6.38 -24.84
N LYS A 212 -5.31 -5.24 -24.79
CA LYS A 212 -4.06 -4.99 -25.54
C LYS A 212 -2.76 -5.42 -24.84
N GLY A 213 -2.83 -6.19 -23.74
CA GLY A 213 -1.67 -6.78 -23.05
C GLY A 213 -1.34 -6.15 -21.69
N SER A 214 -0.45 -6.81 -20.93
CA SER A 214 -0.13 -6.49 -19.53
C SER A 214 0.52 -5.11 -19.33
N ILE A 215 1.30 -4.62 -20.30
CA ILE A 215 1.98 -3.31 -20.24
C ILE A 215 0.97 -2.16 -20.12
N TRP A 216 -0.16 -2.24 -20.83
CA TRP A 216 -1.20 -1.21 -20.78
C TRP A 216 -1.87 -1.13 -19.42
N LEU A 217 -2.03 -2.27 -18.75
CA LEU A 217 -2.56 -2.30 -17.39
C LEU A 217 -1.56 -1.66 -16.41
N MET A 218 -0.26 -1.95 -16.54
CA MET A 218 0.78 -1.29 -15.73
C MET A 218 0.79 0.22 -15.94
N LEU A 219 0.72 0.67 -17.19
CA LEU A 219 0.68 2.09 -17.53
C LEU A 219 -0.56 2.77 -16.95
N PHE A 220 -1.75 2.16 -17.11
CA PHE A 220 -2.99 2.69 -16.54
C PHE A 220 -2.88 2.88 -15.03
N VAL A 221 -2.39 1.85 -14.33
CA VAL A 221 -2.28 1.85 -12.89
C VAL A 221 -1.24 2.87 -12.39
N TYR A 222 -0.12 3.02 -13.11
CA TYR A 222 0.87 4.04 -12.82
C TYR A 222 0.30 5.45 -13.01
N LEU A 223 -0.34 5.71 -14.16
CA LEU A 223 -0.97 7.01 -14.46
C LEU A 223 -2.09 7.33 -13.47
N PHE A 224 -2.88 6.34 -13.06
CA PHE A 224 -3.89 6.48 -12.02
C PHE A 224 -3.24 6.98 -10.72
N ASN A 225 -2.18 6.34 -10.24
CA ASN A 225 -1.49 6.81 -9.03
C ASN A 225 -0.86 8.21 -9.20
N GLN A 226 -0.29 8.52 -10.36
CA GLN A 226 0.27 9.85 -10.61
C GLN A 226 -0.80 10.94 -10.66
N LEU A 227 -1.99 10.63 -11.18
CA LEU A 227 -3.11 11.57 -11.17
C LEU A 227 -3.51 11.93 -9.74
N PHE A 228 -3.57 10.97 -8.82
CA PHE A 228 -3.84 11.24 -7.40
C PHE A 228 -2.74 12.06 -6.72
N ARG A 229 -1.48 11.86 -7.09
CA ARG A 229 -0.36 12.71 -6.64
C ARG A 229 -0.48 14.15 -7.13
N VAL A 230 -0.77 14.34 -8.42
CA VAL A 230 -0.95 15.67 -9.01
C VAL A 230 -2.17 16.36 -8.40
N LEU A 231 -3.29 15.64 -8.22
CA LEU A 231 -4.46 16.18 -7.53
C LEU A 231 -4.10 16.61 -6.10
N SER A 232 -3.33 15.83 -5.36
CA SER A 232 -2.91 16.24 -4.02
C SER A 232 -2.16 17.58 -4.05
N ASN A 233 -1.24 17.76 -5.02
CA ASN A 233 -0.44 18.98 -5.17
C ASN A 233 -1.25 20.20 -5.64
N VAL A 234 -2.21 20.02 -6.55
CA VAL A 234 -3.05 21.12 -7.05
C VAL A 234 -4.06 21.56 -5.98
N TRP A 235 -4.67 20.60 -5.28
CA TRP A 235 -5.70 20.85 -4.27
C TRP A 235 -5.12 21.23 -2.91
N LEU A 236 -3.81 21.04 -2.73
CA LEU A 236 -3.01 21.62 -1.68
C LEU A 236 -3.20 23.14 -1.57
N GLU A 237 -3.42 23.83 -2.69
CA GLU A 237 -3.68 25.28 -2.72
C GLU A 237 -5.14 25.63 -2.39
N TYR A 238 -6.10 24.74 -2.70
CA TYR A 238 -7.54 24.97 -2.54
C TYR A 238 -8.08 24.26 -1.30
N GLU A 239 -8.20 24.98 -0.18
CA GLU A 239 -8.94 24.50 0.98
C GLU A 239 -10.43 24.38 0.65
N PHE A 240 -11.01 23.20 0.84
CA PHE A 240 -12.46 23.02 0.71
C PHE A 240 -13.10 23.36 2.05
N PHE A 241 -13.84 24.47 2.14
CA PHE A 241 -14.44 24.93 3.39
C PHE A 241 -13.44 25.13 4.55
N GLY A 242 -12.22 25.57 4.25
CA GLY A 242 -11.15 25.73 5.24
C GLY A 242 -10.49 24.41 5.65
N VAL A 243 -10.63 23.35 4.83
CA VAL A 243 -10.14 22.01 5.13
C VAL A 243 -9.30 21.44 3.99
N TYR A 244 -8.10 20.94 4.30
CA TYR A 244 -7.26 20.16 3.39
C TYR A 244 -7.60 18.65 3.36
N ILE A 245 -7.56 18.04 2.17
CA ILE A 245 -7.70 16.60 1.94
C ILE A 245 -6.49 16.12 1.13
N ASN A 246 -5.68 15.21 1.69
CA ASN A 246 -4.59 14.58 0.96
C ASN A 246 -5.13 13.54 -0.04
N TRP A 247 -4.79 13.65 -1.32
CA TRP A 247 -5.19 12.68 -2.35
C TRP A 247 -4.06 11.69 -2.72
N ASN A 248 -2.84 11.90 -2.22
CA ASN A 248 -1.68 11.05 -2.50
C ASN A 248 -1.78 9.74 -1.71
N ILE A 249 -2.15 8.67 -2.41
CA ILE A 249 -2.42 7.33 -1.85
C ILE A 249 -1.26 6.80 -0.97
N PRO A 250 0.01 6.80 -1.42
CA PRO A 250 1.15 6.40 -0.60
C PRO A 250 1.26 7.06 0.78
N ASP A 251 0.85 8.32 0.94
CA ASP A 251 1.04 9.05 2.21
C ASP A 251 0.20 8.47 3.35
N TYR A 252 -0.91 7.81 3.02
CA TYR A 252 -1.74 7.10 3.99
C TYR A 252 -1.14 5.79 4.47
N MET A 253 -0.15 5.26 3.75
CA MET A 253 0.58 4.05 4.11
C MET A 253 1.77 4.36 5.02
N ALA A 254 2.21 5.62 5.07
CA ALA A 254 3.47 5.98 5.69
C ALA A 254 3.42 6.20 7.22
N GLY A 255 4.46 5.74 7.92
CA GLY A 255 4.86 6.13 9.28
C GLY A 255 5.56 7.49 9.33
N GLY A 256 5.77 8.07 10.51
CA GLY A 256 6.66 9.24 10.68
C GLY A 256 5.99 10.60 10.63
N TYR A 257 5.11 10.86 9.66
CA TYR A 257 4.21 12.00 9.80
C TYR A 257 3.21 11.67 10.90
N PRO A 258 3.04 12.55 11.90
CA PRO A 258 1.80 12.48 12.60
C PRO A 258 0.73 12.76 11.54
N GLY A 259 -0.18 11.81 11.33
CA GLY A 259 -1.21 11.85 10.28
C GLY A 259 -2.22 12.99 10.40
N TYR A 260 -1.83 14.13 11.00
CA TYR A 260 -2.51 15.39 11.00
C TYR A 260 -2.68 15.85 9.55
N GLY A 261 -3.95 15.97 9.12
CA GLY A 261 -4.30 16.32 7.75
C GLY A 261 -4.57 15.18 6.79
N LEU A 262 -4.36 13.93 7.20
CA LEU A 262 -4.83 12.77 6.44
C LEU A 262 -6.31 12.52 6.74
N CYS A 263 -7.15 12.58 5.71
CA CYS A 263 -8.57 12.30 5.83
C CYS A 263 -8.83 10.81 5.60
N TYR A 264 -8.61 9.98 6.63
CA TYR A 264 -8.84 8.52 6.55
C TYR A 264 -10.28 8.18 6.15
N LEU A 265 -11.26 9.02 6.49
CA LEU A 265 -12.65 8.84 6.04
C LEU A 265 -12.77 8.99 4.51
N GLY A 266 -12.13 10.01 3.93
CA GLY A 266 -12.08 10.20 2.48
C GLY A 266 -11.39 9.02 1.78
N GLN A 267 -10.32 8.50 2.37
CA GLN A 267 -9.64 7.32 1.87
C GLN A 267 -10.51 6.05 1.95
N ILE A 268 -11.20 5.81 3.07
CA ILE A 268 -12.15 4.71 3.22
C ILE A 268 -13.24 4.79 2.14
N LEU A 269 -13.79 5.99 1.91
CA LEU A 269 -14.78 6.20 0.84
C LEU A 269 -14.20 5.88 -0.54
N LEU A 270 -12.97 6.29 -0.83
CA LEU A 270 -12.28 5.92 -2.08
C LEU A 270 -12.18 4.40 -2.22
N LEU A 271 -11.72 3.69 -1.19
CA LEU A 271 -11.60 2.23 -1.20
C LEU A 271 -12.96 1.55 -1.43
N ILE A 272 -14.03 2.03 -0.79
CA ILE A 272 -15.40 1.54 -0.98
C ILE A 272 -15.85 1.75 -2.43
N VAL A 273 -15.63 2.94 -2.99
CA VAL A 273 -15.93 3.23 -4.40
C VAL A 273 -15.18 2.30 -5.33
N MET A 274 -13.89 2.05 -5.08
CA MET A 274 -13.08 1.13 -5.88
C MET A 274 -13.60 -0.31 -5.83
N ILE A 275 -14.03 -0.79 -4.66
CA ILE A 275 -14.67 -2.11 -4.50
C ILE A 275 -15.97 -2.15 -5.29
N MET A 276 -16.84 -1.14 -5.17
CA MET A 276 -18.11 -1.09 -5.91
C MET A 276 -17.91 -1.09 -7.43
N VAL A 277 -16.96 -0.29 -7.93
CA VAL A 277 -16.60 -0.26 -9.35
C VAL A 277 -16.06 -1.62 -9.81
N SER A 278 -15.18 -2.23 -9.02
CA SER A 278 -14.61 -3.56 -9.30
C SER A 278 -15.71 -4.62 -9.43
N LEU A 279 -16.64 -4.67 -8.46
CA LEU A 279 -17.77 -5.59 -8.46
C LEU A 279 -18.70 -5.37 -9.66
N LYS A 280 -18.94 -4.11 -10.04
CA LYS A 280 -19.76 -3.77 -11.22
C LYS A 280 -19.10 -4.26 -12.51
N ILE A 281 -17.78 -4.04 -12.68
CA ILE A 281 -17.03 -4.51 -13.84
C ILE A 281 -17.08 -6.04 -13.94
N ILE A 282 -16.82 -6.73 -12.83
CA ILE A 282 -16.87 -8.20 -12.78
C ILE A 282 -18.28 -8.72 -13.09
N LYS A 283 -19.33 -8.11 -12.53
CA LYS A 283 -20.72 -8.49 -12.80
C LYS A 283 -21.08 -8.33 -14.28
N ASN A 284 -20.71 -7.21 -14.89
CA ASN A 284 -20.93 -6.96 -16.32
C ASN A 284 -20.19 -7.99 -17.18
N LYS A 285 -18.96 -8.35 -16.80
CA LYS A 285 -18.17 -9.36 -17.52
C LYS A 285 -18.78 -10.76 -17.40
N ILE A 286 -19.29 -11.13 -16.22
CA ILE A 286 -20.00 -12.38 -16.02
C ILE A 286 -21.24 -12.46 -16.93
N GLN A 287 -22.03 -11.39 -17.00
CA GLN A 287 -23.22 -11.35 -17.84
C GLN A 287 -22.86 -11.45 -19.33
N GLY A 288 -21.82 -10.74 -19.78
CA GLY A 288 -21.38 -10.78 -21.16
C GLY A 288 -20.79 -12.13 -21.61
N ASP A 289 -20.27 -12.94 -20.69
CA ASP A 289 -19.74 -14.28 -20.98
C ASP A 289 -20.81 -15.39 -20.87
N GLN A 290 -22.07 -15.04 -20.54
CA GLN A 290 -23.21 -15.96 -20.48
C GLN A 290 -24.03 -16.00 -21.79
N PHE A 291 -23.72 -15.11 -22.74
CA PHE A 291 -24.32 -15.04 -24.08
C PHE A 291 -23.23 -15.32 -25.13
#